data_AF-A0A7D4AY65-F1
#
_entry.id   AF-A0A7D4AY65-F1
#
_cell.length_a   1.000
_cell.length_b   1.000
_cell.length_c   1.000
_cell.angle_alpha   90.00
_cell.angle_beta   90.00
_cell.angle_gamma   90.00
#
_symmetry.space_group_name_H-M   'P 1'
#
loop_
_entity.id
_entity.type
_entity.pdbx_description
1 polymer ?
#
loop_
_entity_poly.entity_id
_entity_poly.type
_entity_poly.pdbx_seq_one_letter_code
_entity_poly.pdbx_strand_id
1 'polypeptide(L)'
;MTRYFKALPITAAALMAALVGRAQEQATSTATTGAIRQIPVSDQMFRKTITRAIDLREKQNRPMFSDGKEISRVIIDAVKRGELTAYKNDSVTSTFTPKEMSANMSYALEAPISPDANGGDWGGAPAPSARRNPAPANDGWGAPAASTPAASASRREKVLDKNGKPVKKNGKYVYRTVRTSTVAAAPPPPPATSAEYRPKDIYQMELTEEMIFDKKRSRMYHQIKTVSLKLPSTLKDNTSGLEKTIATFKYSDLVKVFRNNPQQAIWFNAQNDAQHKNLADAFELWLFNSYITKVSNPAGDDLASQYGGERQGLLAAQQTAADLVEYEYSLWSF
;
A
#
# COMPACT_ATOMS: atom_id res chain seq x y z
N MET A 1 32.66 -50.35 54.38
CA MET A 1 33.23 -49.08 53.89
C MET A 1 34.23 -49.43 52.80
N THR A 2 34.22 -48.97 51.54
CA THR A 2 33.39 -48.03 50.78
C THR A 2 33.73 -48.34 49.31
N ARG A 3 32.74 -48.43 48.41
CA ARG A 3 32.95 -48.63 46.96
C ARG A 3 33.39 -47.30 46.33
N TYR A 4 34.51 -47.28 45.60
CA TYR A 4 34.94 -46.12 44.82
C TYR A 4 34.41 -46.18 43.38
N PHE A 5 33.98 -45.00 42.93
CA PHE A 5 33.18 -44.69 41.76
C PHE A 5 33.81 -45.07 40.40
N LYS A 6 32.99 -45.69 39.54
CA LYS A 6 33.07 -45.57 38.08
C LYS A 6 32.07 -44.49 37.66
N ALA A 7 32.53 -43.40 37.03
CA ALA A 7 31.77 -42.62 36.04
C ALA A 7 32.57 -41.38 35.64
N LEU A 8 33.15 -41.36 34.43
CA LEU A 8 33.39 -40.16 33.60
C LEU A 8 34.06 -40.62 32.30
N PRO A 9 33.25 -40.83 31.23
CA PRO A 9 33.59 -40.18 29.97
C PRO A 9 32.32 -39.89 29.14
N ILE A 10 31.50 -38.91 29.55
CA ILE A 10 30.34 -38.49 28.73
C ILE A 10 30.33 -36.97 28.48
N THR A 11 31.03 -36.18 29.30
CA THR A 11 31.02 -34.72 29.18
C THR A 11 31.88 -34.17 28.05
N ALA A 12 32.94 -34.87 27.62
CA ALA A 12 33.81 -34.42 26.52
C ALA A 12 33.21 -34.61 25.12
N ALA A 13 32.40 -35.66 24.92
CA ALA A 13 31.77 -35.93 23.62
C ALA A 13 30.65 -34.93 23.28
N ALA A 14 29.91 -34.45 24.28
CA ALA A 14 28.84 -33.48 24.09
C ALA A 14 29.35 -32.08 23.70
N LEU A 15 30.54 -31.68 24.19
CA LEU A 15 31.13 -30.38 23.84
C LEU A 15 31.70 -30.38 22.41
N MET A 16 32.24 -31.51 21.94
CA MET A 16 32.72 -31.65 20.56
C MET A 16 31.58 -31.74 19.53
N ALA A 17 30.45 -32.36 19.88
CA ALA A 17 29.28 -32.40 19.01
C ALA A 17 28.64 -31.00 18.81
N ALA A 18 28.71 -30.12 19.82
CA ALA A 18 28.20 -28.76 19.73
C ALA A 18 29.04 -27.84 18.82
N LEU A 19 30.35 -28.11 18.68
CA LEU A 19 31.25 -27.34 17.81
C LEU A 19 31.10 -27.72 16.33
N VAL A 20 30.84 -28.99 16.02
CA VAL A 20 30.61 -29.45 14.64
C VAL A 20 29.27 -28.93 14.11
N GLY A 21 28.23 -28.85 14.96
CA GLY A 21 26.92 -28.29 14.56
C GLY A 21 26.96 -26.83 14.15
N ARG A 22 27.81 -26.01 14.79
CA ARG A 22 27.91 -24.57 14.48
C ARG A 22 28.72 -24.26 13.22
N ALA A 23 29.70 -25.09 12.87
CA ALA A 23 30.49 -24.89 11.65
C ALA A 23 29.66 -25.14 10.38
N GLN A 24 28.73 -26.10 10.42
CA GLN A 24 27.86 -26.43 9.28
C GLN A 24 26.68 -25.46 9.13
N GLU A 25 26.26 -24.80 10.22
CA GLU A 25 25.24 -23.75 10.21
C GLU A 25 25.76 -22.42 9.63
N GLN A 26 27.04 -22.09 9.81
CA GLN A 26 27.66 -20.91 9.18
C GLN A 26 27.94 -21.09 7.67
N ALA A 27 28.29 -22.29 7.23
CA ALA A 27 28.45 -22.62 5.81
C ALA A 27 27.10 -22.61 5.05
N THR A 28 26.00 -22.74 5.77
CA THR A 28 24.61 -22.62 5.29
C THR A 28 23.99 -21.30 5.75
N SER A 29 24.78 -20.21 5.84
CA SER A 29 24.23 -18.85 5.86
C SER A 29 23.68 -18.50 4.48
N THR A 30 22.63 -19.23 4.13
CA THR A 30 22.04 -19.29 2.80
C THR A 30 21.06 -18.14 2.64
N ALA A 31 21.29 -17.39 1.57
CA ALA A 31 20.38 -16.46 0.94
C ALA A 31 20.17 -15.11 1.65
N THR A 32 20.45 -14.05 0.89
CA THR A 32 19.80 -12.77 1.06
C THR A 32 18.28 -12.98 1.17
N THR A 33 17.69 -12.50 2.26
CA THR A 33 16.24 -12.53 2.48
C THR A 33 15.51 -11.92 1.28
N GLY A 34 14.79 -12.74 0.52
CA GLY A 34 14.01 -12.29 -0.65
C GLY A 34 14.63 -12.56 -2.02
N ALA A 35 15.83 -13.10 -2.07
CA ALA A 35 16.46 -13.54 -3.31
C ALA A 35 15.69 -14.70 -3.98
N ILE A 36 15.45 -14.58 -5.29
CA ILE A 36 14.94 -15.69 -6.12
C ILE A 36 16.02 -16.74 -6.34
N ARG A 37 17.27 -16.29 -6.52
CA ARG A 37 18.42 -17.15 -6.82
C ARG A 37 19.36 -17.17 -5.63
N GLN A 38 19.42 -18.28 -4.93
CA GLN A 38 20.30 -18.40 -3.77
C GLN A 38 21.74 -18.61 -4.25
N ILE A 39 22.62 -17.66 -3.92
CA ILE A 39 24.07 -17.78 -4.13
C ILE A 39 24.70 -17.95 -2.75
N PRO A 40 25.40 -19.06 -2.47
CA PRO A 40 26.09 -19.26 -1.20
C PRO A 40 27.09 -18.13 -0.95
N VAL A 41 27.20 -17.63 0.29
CA VAL A 41 28.14 -16.54 0.64
C VAL A 41 29.58 -16.90 0.29
N SER A 42 29.95 -18.19 0.36
CA SER A 42 31.27 -18.67 -0.06
C SER A 42 31.58 -18.40 -1.54
N ASP A 43 30.56 -18.34 -2.38
CA ASP A 43 30.68 -18.20 -3.84
C ASP A 43 30.56 -16.73 -4.27
N GLN A 44 30.15 -15.85 -3.36
CA GLN A 44 30.08 -14.41 -3.58
C GLN A 44 31.47 -13.80 -3.38
N MET A 45 32.06 -13.29 -4.46
CA MET A 45 33.33 -12.55 -4.37
C MET A 45 33.09 -11.06 -4.12
N PHE A 46 32.00 -10.51 -4.67
CA PHE A 46 31.60 -9.13 -4.46
C PHE A 46 30.09 -9.05 -4.26
N ARG A 47 29.66 -8.17 -3.35
CA ARG A 47 28.25 -7.84 -3.11
C ARG A 47 28.10 -6.36 -2.80
N LYS A 48 27.20 -5.68 -3.51
CA LYS A 48 26.80 -4.30 -3.21
C LYS A 48 25.29 -4.15 -3.27
N THR A 49 24.69 -3.53 -2.26
CA THR A 49 23.26 -3.17 -2.30
C THR A 49 23.09 -1.83 -2.99
N ILE A 50 22.19 -1.80 -3.96
CA ILE A 50 21.88 -0.62 -4.78
C ILE A 50 20.39 -0.38 -4.69
N THR A 51 20.00 0.87 -4.59
CA THR A 51 18.62 1.31 -4.65
C THR A 51 18.43 2.14 -5.89
N ARG A 52 17.39 1.83 -6.66
CA ARG A 52 17.06 2.43 -7.93
C ARG A 52 15.66 3.00 -7.90
N ALA A 53 15.48 4.20 -8.41
CA ALA A 53 14.15 4.73 -8.67
C ALA A 53 13.72 4.39 -10.11
N ILE A 54 12.45 4.06 -10.24
CA ILE A 54 11.76 3.74 -11.50
C ILE A 54 10.60 4.73 -11.61
N ASP A 55 10.63 5.59 -12.64
CA ASP A 55 9.47 6.42 -13.00
C ASP A 55 8.67 5.68 -14.09
N LEU A 56 7.43 5.31 -13.77
CA LEU A 56 6.54 4.57 -14.64
C LEU A 56 6.03 5.39 -15.84
N ARG A 57 6.19 6.72 -15.82
CA ARG A 57 5.80 7.61 -16.92
C ARG A 57 6.81 7.63 -18.06
N GLU A 58 8.03 7.15 -17.81
CA GLU A 58 9.07 7.10 -18.84
C GLU A 58 8.67 6.19 -20.01
N LYS A 59 9.11 6.55 -21.22
CA LYS A 59 8.78 5.83 -22.45
C LYS A 59 9.10 4.33 -22.38
N GLN A 60 10.23 3.97 -21.77
CA GLN A 60 10.65 2.57 -21.59
C GLN A 60 9.79 1.81 -20.57
N ASN A 61 9.19 2.51 -19.62
CA ASN A 61 8.40 1.91 -18.53
C ASN A 61 6.89 1.92 -18.78
N ARG A 62 6.39 2.67 -19.77
CA ARG A 62 4.96 2.63 -20.17
C ARG A 62 4.37 1.23 -20.37
N PRO A 63 5.10 0.24 -20.94
CA PRO A 63 4.67 -1.15 -21.01
C PRO A 63 4.17 -1.80 -19.71
N MET A 64 4.71 -1.43 -18.55
CA MET A 64 4.27 -1.92 -17.23
C MET A 64 3.21 -1.01 -16.56
N PHE A 65 2.92 0.14 -17.19
CA PHE A 65 2.01 1.15 -16.69
C PHE A 65 0.97 1.52 -17.76
N SER A 66 0.38 0.49 -18.34
CA SER A 66 -0.70 0.64 -19.32
C SER A 66 -2.04 0.85 -18.63
N ASP A 67 -2.91 1.63 -19.24
CA ASP A 67 -4.20 2.01 -18.66
C ASP A 67 -5.06 0.78 -18.32
N GLY A 68 -5.50 0.68 -17.06
CA GLY A 68 -6.29 -0.43 -16.53
C GLY A 68 -5.50 -1.69 -16.16
N LYS A 69 -4.21 -1.77 -16.52
CA LYS A 69 -3.27 -2.84 -16.11
C LYS A 69 -1.99 -2.25 -15.52
N GLU A 70 -2.14 -1.22 -14.71
CA GLU A 70 -1.02 -0.58 -14.04
C GLU A 70 -0.41 -1.53 -13.01
N ILE A 71 0.91 -1.66 -12.97
CA ILE A 71 1.60 -2.42 -11.93
C ILE A 71 1.20 -1.98 -10.51
N SER A 72 1.03 -0.68 -10.29
CA SER A 72 0.57 -0.11 -9.02
C SER A 72 -0.79 -0.66 -8.62
N ARG A 73 -1.72 -0.81 -9.59
CA ARG A 73 -3.05 -1.39 -9.36
C ARG A 73 -2.95 -2.86 -8.96
N VAL A 74 -2.15 -3.65 -9.70
CA VAL A 74 -1.96 -5.08 -9.40
C VAL A 74 -1.45 -5.29 -7.98
N ILE A 75 -0.48 -4.48 -7.55
CA ILE A 75 0.11 -4.56 -6.21
C ILE A 75 -0.92 -4.15 -5.15
N ILE A 76 -1.61 -3.03 -5.34
CA ILE A 76 -2.63 -2.52 -4.40
C ILE A 76 -3.77 -3.54 -4.23
N ASP A 77 -4.30 -4.05 -5.34
CA ASP A 77 -5.37 -5.03 -5.31
C ASP A 77 -4.91 -6.33 -4.64
N ALA A 78 -3.66 -6.75 -4.83
CA ALA A 78 -3.10 -7.93 -4.15
C ALA A 78 -2.97 -7.75 -2.63
N VAL A 79 -2.61 -6.54 -2.16
CA VAL A 79 -2.60 -6.25 -0.71
C VAL A 79 -4.02 -6.22 -0.16
N LYS A 80 -4.97 -5.62 -0.88
CA LYS A 80 -6.39 -5.61 -0.49
C LYS A 80 -6.99 -7.02 -0.44
N ARG A 81 -6.56 -7.93 -1.33
CA ARG A 81 -6.92 -9.37 -1.30
C ARG A 81 -6.22 -10.14 -0.17
N GLY A 82 -5.18 -9.59 0.44
CA GLY A 82 -4.38 -10.26 1.47
C GLY A 82 -3.37 -11.27 0.92
N GLU A 83 -3.12 -11.28 -0.38
CA GLU A 83 -2.12 -12.15 -1.04
C GLU A 83 -0.69 -11.63 -0.84
N LEU A 84 -0.53 -10.32 -0.63
CA LEU A 84 0.75 -9.64 -0.52
C LEU A 84 0.88 -8.95 0.84
N THR A 85 1.98 -9.22 1.54
CA THR A 85 2.34 -8.53 2.78
C THR A 85 3.05 -7.21 2.48
N ALA A 86 2.52 -6.12 3.03
CA ALA A 86 3.12 -4.80 2.96
C ALA A 86 4.07 -4.59 4.15
N TYR A 87 5.20 -3.93 3.93
CA TYR A 87 6.21 -3.61 4.93
C TYR A 87 6.46 -2.10 5.01
N LYS A 88 6.92 -1.64 6.17
CA LYS A 88 7.24 -0.22 6.41
C LYS A 88 8.60 0.18 5.84
N ASN A 89 9.56 -0.76 5.92
CA ASN A 89 10.96 -0.52 5.61
C ASN A 89 11.50 -1.59 4.65
N ASP A 90 12.57 -1.24 3.94
CA ASP A 90 13.40 -2.09 3.07
C ASP A 90 13.94 -3.35 3.75
N SER A 91 14.15 -3.28 5.07
CA SER A 91 14.65 -4.39 5.88
C SER A 91 13.60 -5.47 6.17
N VAL A 92 12.34 -5.26 5.74
CA VAL A 92 11.26 -6.26 5.81
C VAL A 92 10.99 -6.73 7.27
N THR A 93 11.20 -5.86 8.25
CA THR A 93 11.06 -6.18 9.68
C THR A 93 9.69 -5.79 10.24
N SER A 94 9.11 -4.70 9.76
CA SER A 94 7.84 -4.15 10.24
C SER A 94 6.78 -4.26 9.15
N THR A 95 5.66 -4.91 9.45
CA THR A 95 4.55 -5.10 8.52
C THR A 95 3.51 -3.97 8.63
N PHE A 96 2.77 -3.76 7.54
CA PHE A 96 1.55 -2.97 7.50
C PHE A 96 0.34 -3.89 7.44
N THR A 97 -0.74 -3.52 8.12
CA THR A 97 -2.06 -4.10 7.83
C THR A 97 -2.64 -3.50 6.54
N PRO A 98 -3.51 -4.22 5.81
CA PRO A 98 -4.14 -3.68 4.59
C PRO A 98 -4.88 -2.37 4.84
N LYS A 99 -5.49 -2.20 6.02
CA LYS A 99 -6.19 -0.98 6.42
C LYS A 99 -5.23 0.20 6.62
N GLU A 100 -4.10 -0.02 7.28
CA GLU A 100 -3.06 1.02 7.44
C GLU A 100 -2.45 1.44 6.11
N MET A 101 -2.21 0.49 5.20
CA MET A 101 -1.75 0.82 3.84
C MET A 101 -2.80 1.65 3.09
N SER A 102 -4.09 1.26 3.14
CA SER A 102 -5.16 2.05 2.51
C SER A 102 -5.27 3.47 3.08
N ALA A 103 -5.06 3.64 4.39
CA ALA A 103 -5.03 4.95 5.02
C ALA A 103 -3.82 5.77 4.53
N ASN A 104 -2.65 5.16 4.38
CA ASN A 104 -1.47 5.81 3.80
C ASN A 104 -1.67 6.26 2.35
N MET A 105 -2.49 5.50 1.61
CA MET A 105 -2.92 5.80 0.24
C MET A 105 -4.17 6.68 0.15
N SER A 106 -4.66 7.22 1.26
CA SER A 106 -5.79 8.15 1.24
C SER A 106 -5.33 9.56 1.58
N TYR A 107 -5.98 10.55 0.97
CA TYR A 107 -5.86 11.95 1.33
C TYR A 107 -7.17 12.45 1.91
N ALA A 108 -7.08 13.43 2.81
CA ALA A 108 -8.26 14.10 3.34
C ALA A 108 -8.87 14.95 2.22
N LEU A 109 -10.15 14.74 1.94
CA LEU A 109 -10.90 15.69 1.12
C LEU A 109 -11.23 16.85 2.04
N GLU A 110 -10.76 18.06 1.70
CA GLU A 110 -11.29 19.25 2.32
C GLU A 110 -12.79 19.25 2.05
N ALA A 111 -13.59 19.21 3.12
CA ALA A 111 -15.03 19.25 2.99
C ALA A 111 -15.36 20.48 2.14
N PRO A 112 -16.24 20.37 1.11
CA PRO A 112 -16.72 21.56 0.44
C PRO A 112 -17.24 22.46 1.53
N ILE A 113 -16.64 23.65 1.65
CA ILE A 113 -17.07 24.67 2.60
C ILE A 113 -18.56 24.81 2.34
N SER A 114 -19.38 24.30 3.28
CA SER A 114 -20.81 24.51 3.19
C SER A 114 -20.98 26.02 3.10
N PRO A 115 -21.69 26.56 2.09
CA PRO A 115 -22.14 27.93 2.21
C PRO A 115 -22.88 28.00 3.55
N ASP A 116 -22.53 29.01 4.33
CA ASP A 116 -22.76 29.09 5.76
C ASP A 116 -24.16 28.60 6.18
N ALA A 117 -24.24 27.90 7.31
CA ALA A 117 -25.51 27.53 7.94
C ALA A 117 -26.38 28.74 8.34
N ASN A 118 -25.87 29.97 8.14
CA ASN A 118 -26.61 31.21 8.14
C ASN A 118 -26.52 31.79 6.73
N GLY A 119 -27.42 31.36 5.84
CA GLY A 119 -27.54 31.96 4.51
C GLY A 119 -27.61 33.47 4.61
N GLY A 120 -26.56 34.14 4.15
CA GLY A 120 -26.51 35.59 4.04
C GLY A 120 -27.56 36.05 3.06
N ASP A 121 -28.71 36.45 3.61
CA ASP A 121 -29.80 37.15 2.92
C ASP A 121 -29.26 38.43 2.29
N TRP A 122 -28.98 38.38 0.98
CA TRP A 122 -28.72 39.57 0.17
C TRP A 122 -30.07 40.13 -0.29
N GLY A 123 -30.72 40.91 0.58
CA GLY A 123 -31.73 41.88 0.17
C GLY A 123 -33.20 41.63 0.58
N GLY A 124 -33.49 40.95 1.68
CA GLY A 124 -34.85 40.82 2.24
C GLY A 124 -35.03 41.59 3.54
N ALA A 125 -36.02 42.49 3.62
CA ALA A 125 -36.34 43.22 4.86
C ALA A 125 -36.70 42.26 6.02
N PRO A 126 -36.27 42.54 7.26
CA PRO A 126 -36.45 41.62 8.39
C PRO A 126 -37.93 41.47 8.76
N ALA A 127 -38.43 40.23 8.78
CA ALA A 127 -39.74 39.92 9.36
C ALA A 127 -39.71 40.07 10.90
N PRO A 128 -40.83 40.50 11.53
CA PRO A 128 -40.82 40.95 12.92
C PRO A 128 -40.65 39.77 13.90
N SER A 129 -39.89 40.04 14.96
CA SER A 129 -39.53 39.08 16.01
C SER A 129 -40.76 38.56 16.77
N ALA A 130 -41.11 37.30 16.54
CA ALA A 130 -41.99 36.57 17.44
C ALA A 130 -41.25 36.26 18.75
N ARG A 131 -41.78 36.77 19.86
CA ARG A 131 -41.26 36.61 21.22
C ARG A 131 -41.14 35.13 21.57
N ARG A 132 -39.90 34.65 21.76
CA ARG A 132 -39.61 33.32 22.28
C ARG A 132 -39.54 33.42 23.81
N ASN A 133 -40.46 32.76 24.51
CA ASN A 133 -40.34 32.57 25.96
C ASN A 133 -39.08 31.71 26.25
N PRO A 134 -38.28 32.04 27.28
CA PRO A 134 -37.04 31.32 27.55
C PRO A 134 -37.34 29.91 28.07
N ALA A 135 -36.77 28.90 27.40
CA ALA A 135 -36.67 27.56 27.96
C ALA A 135 -35.62 27.56 29.09
N PRO A 136 -35.80 26.76 30.16
CA PRO A 136 -34.87 26.75 31.29
C PRO A 136 -33.49 26.23 30.88
N ALA A 137 -32.46 26.92 31.34
CA ALA A 137 -31.06 26.55 31.17
C ALA A 137 -30.76 25.22 31.87
N ASN A 138 -30.12 24.32 31.14
CA ASN A 138 -29.44 23.13 31.67
C ASN A 138 -27.98 23.24 31.23
N ASP A 139 -27.14 23.66 32.17
CA ASP A 139 -25.69 23.54 32.10
C ASP A 139 -25.31 22.18 32.69
N GLY A 140 -25.05 21.20 31.81
CA GLY A 140 -24.73 19.83 32.20
C GLY A 140 -23.74 19.20 31.23
N TRP A 141 -22.46 19.38 31.51
CA TRP A 141 -21.35 18.70 30.85
C TRP A 141 -21.54 17.16 30.85
N GLY A 142 -21.63 16.55 29.67
CA GLY A 142 -21.32 15.13 29.42
C GLY A 142 -22.46 14.10 29.45
N ALA A 143 -23.14 13.88 28.31
CA ALA A 143 -23.62 12.58 27.82
C ALA A 143 -24.35 12.74 26.45
N PRO A 144 -24.14 11.87 25.44
CA PRO A 144 -24.83 11.98 24.16
C PRO A 144 -26.31 11.58 24.29
N ALA A 145 -27.20 12.47 23.86
CA ALA A 145 -28.64 12.25 23.84
C ALA A 145 -29.02 11.08 22.91
N ALA A 146 -29.67 10.06 23.48
CA ALA A 146 -30.25 8.95 22.74
C ALA A 146 -31.36 9.46 21.79
N SER A 147 -31.28 9.06 20.53
CA SER A 147 -32.28 9.36 19.50
C SER A 147 -33.66 8.82 19.92
N THR A 148 -34.61 9.72 20.14
CA THR A 148 -36.02 9.36 20.37
C THR A 148 -36.59 8.76 19.08
N PRO A 149 -37.18 7.55 19.09
CA PRO A 149 -37.75 6.96 17.88
C PRO A 149 -39.00 7.74 17.43
N ALA A 150 -39.04 8.08 16.14
CA ALA A 150 -40.11 8.85 15.51
C ALA A 150 -41.48 8.17 15.68
N ALA A 151 -42.45 8.92 16.19
CA ALA A 151 -43.84 8.48 16.31
C ALA A 151 -44.44 8.21 14.92
N SER A 152 -44.82 6.97 14.65
CA SER A 152 -45.49 6.59 13.40
C SER A 152 -46.84 7.29 13.25
N ALA A 153 -46.95 8.19 12.28
CA ALA A 153 -48.22 8.84 11.93
C ALA A 153 -49.19 7.81 11.34
N SER A 154 -50.40 7.72 11.89
CA SER A 154 -51.45 6.82 11.41
C SER A 154 -52.60 7.60 10.77
N ARG A 155 -53.03 7.21 9.57
CA ARG A 155 -54.17 7.82 8.86
C ARG A 155 -55.37 6.89 8.97
N ARG A 156 -56.54 7.45 9.29
CA ARG A 156 -57.82 6.71 9.31
C ARG A 156 -58.44 6.76 7.91
N GLU A 157 -58.66 5.59 7.32
CA GLU A 157 -59.30 5.44 6.01
C GLU A 157 -60.68 4.78 6.16
N LYS A 158 -61.66 5.14 5.32
CA LYS A 158 -63.01 4.55 5.36
C LYS A 158 -62.94 3.12 4.82
N VAL A 159 -63.53 2.15 5.51
CA VAL A 159 -63.58 0.75 5.07
C VAL A 159 -64.58 0.61 3.93
N LEU A 160 -64.15 0.03 2.80
CA LEU A 160 -64.95 -0.20 1.61
C LEU A 160 -65.45 -1.66 1.56
N ASP A 161 -66.63 -1.88 0.97
CA ASP A 161 -67.17 -3.21 0.67
C ASP A 161 -66.56 -3.80 -0.62
N LYS A 162 -66.97 -5.03 -0.99
CA LYS A 162 -66.49 -5.73 -2.20
C LYS A 162 -66.81 -4.99 -3.51
N ASN A 163 -67.69 -3.98 -3.48
CA ASN A 163 -68.13 -3.19 -4.62
C ASN A 163 -67.60 -1.75 -4.57
N GLY A 164 -66.64 -1.45 -3.68
CA GLY A 164 -65.96 -0.15 -3.61
C GLY A 164 -66.79 0.97 -2.97
N LYS A 165 -67.84 0.67 -2.20
CA LYS A 165 -68.63 1.68 -1.47
C LYS A 165 -68.30 1.68 0.03
N PRO A 166 -68.26 2.86 0.69
CA PRO A 166 -67.89 2.95 2.10
C PRO A 166 -68.97 2.35 3.02
N VAL A 167 -68.56 1.42 3.88
CA VAL A 167 -69.46 0.66 4.77
C VAL A 167 -69.98 1.56 5.90
N LYS A 168 -71.31 1.59 6.06
CA LYS A 168 -72.01 2.23 7.19
C LYS A 168 -72.55 1.17 8.13
N LYS A 169 -72.37 1.34 9.44
CA LYS A 169 -73.04 0.56 10.49
C LYS A 169 -73.77 1.52 11.42
N ASN A 170 -75.07 1.31 11.62
CA ASN A 170 -75.94 2.19 12.43
C ASN A 170 -75.82 3.68 12.05
N GLY A 171 -75.89 3.98 10.74
CA GLY A 171 -75.85 5.35 10.23
C GLY A 171 -74.47 6.04 10.22
N LYS A 172 -73.43 5.43 10.80
CA LYS A 172 -72.07 6.01 10.87
C LYS A 172 -71.08 5.20 10.02
N TYR A 173 -70.14 5.89 9.36
CA TYR A 173 -69.09 5.26 8.53
C TYR A 173 -68.04 4.55 9.39
N VAL A 174 -67.60 3.36 8.96
CA VAL A 174 -66.56 2.58 9.65
C VAL A 174 -65.18 2.94 9.11
N TYR A 175 -64.23 3.25 9.99
CA TYR A 175 -62.85 3.60 9.64
C TYR A 175 -61.87 2.53 10.09
N ARG A 176 -60.85 2.24 9.27
CA ARG A 176 -59.69 1.39 9.62
C ARG A 176 -58.45 2.28 9.70
N THR A 177 -57.64 2.07 10.73
CA THR A 177 -56.36 2.74 10.91
C THR A 177 -55.31 2.03 10.07
N VAL A 178 -54.74 2.72 9.07
CA VAL A 178 -53.64 2.21 8.24
C VAL A 178 -52.37 2.95 8.66
N ARG A 179 -51.31 2.19 8.96
CA ARG A 179 -49.98 2.75 9.21
C ARG A 179 -49.37 3.12 7.86
N THR A 180 -49.24 4.40 7.59
CA THR A 180 -48.47 4.88 6.44
C THR A 180 -46.99 4.68 6.75
N SER A 181 -46.39 3.59 6.26
CA SER A 181 -44.95 3.45 6.22
C SER A 181 -44.41 4.37 5.12
N THR A 182 -44.07 5.60 5.48
CA THR A 182 -43.16 6.40 4.66
C THR A 182 -41.84 5.64 4.62
N VAL A 183 -41.52 5.00 3.49
CA VAL A 183 -40.16 4.53 3.23
C VAL A 183 -39.33 5.81 3.16
N ALA A 184 -38.70 6.15 4.28
CA ALA A 184 -37.75 7.24 4.35
C ALA A 184 -36.66 6.93 3.30
N ALA A 185 -36.58 7.76 2.26
CA ALA A 185 -35.42 7.78 1.40
C ALA A 185 -34.19 7.91 2.32
N ALA A 186 -33.31 6.91 2.26
CA ALA A 186 -32.11 6.91 3.08
C ALA A 186 -31.39 8.25 2.89
N PRO A 187 -30.97 8.94 3.97
CA PRO A 187 -30.18 10.15 3.83
C PRO A 187 -28.98 9.83 2.94
N PRO A 188 -28.59 10.74 2.01
CA PRO A 188 -27.40 10.52 1.20
C PRO A 188 -26.23 10.19 2.15
N PRO A 189 -25.42 9.16 1.85
CA PRO A 189 -24.31 8.81 2.70
C PRO A 189 -23.46 10.08 2.93
N PRO A 190 -23.01 10.33 4.19
CA PRO A 190 -22.18 11.49 4.47
C PRO A 190 -21.02 11.54 3.47
N PRO A 191 -20.65 12.72 2.94
CA PRO A 191 -19.58 12.84 1.97
C PRO A 191 -18.32 12.20 2.54
N ALA A 192 -17.70 11.30 1.78
CA ALA A 192 -16.50 10.60 2.20
C ALA A 192 -15.44 11.64 2.59
N THR A 193 -14.96 11.59 3.83
CA THR A 193 -13.99 12.56 4.38
C THR A 193 -12.56 12.31 3.88
N SER A 194 -12.32 11.17 3.20
CA SER A 194 -11.03 10.80 2.62
C SER A 194 -11.23 10.08 1.28
N ALA A 195 -10.41 10.43 0.28
CA ALA A 195 -10.36 9.72 -1.00
C ALA A 195 -9.05 8.94 -1.13
N GLU A 196 -9.11 7.77 -1.76
CA GLU A 196 -7.92 6.98 -2.09
C GLU A 196 -7.24 7.56 -3.34
N TYR A 197 -5.90 7.60 -3.35
CA TYR A 197 -5.13 7.91 -4.54
C TYR A 197 -5.42 6.89 -5.64
N ARG A 198 -5.47 7.36 -6.89
CA ARG A 198 -5.68 6.45 -8.01
C ARG A 198 -4.40 5.65 -8.24
N PRO A 199 -4.48 4.38 -8.66
CA PRO A 199 -3.30 3.61 -9.00
C PRO A 199 -2.41 4.28 -10.07
N LYS A 200 -3.01 5.07 -10.97
CA LYS A 200 -2.33 5.83 -12.02
C LYS A 200 -1.54 7.05 -11.50
N ASP A 201 -1.89 7.53 -10.31
CA ASP A 201 -1.21 8.67 -9.66
C ASP A 201 0.06 8.21 -8.92
N ILE A 202 0.17 6.91 -8.63
CA ILE A 202 1.32 6.27 -7.99
C ILE A 202 2.27 5.77 -9.09
N TYR A 203 3.07 6.69 -9.63
CA TYR A 203 3.98 6.41 -10.74
C TYR A 203 5.47 6.33 -10.36
N GLN A 204 5.84 6.63 -9.11
CA GLN A 204 7.22 6.47 -8.63
C GLN A 204 7.35 5.17 -7.86
N MET A 205 8.34 4.36 -8.23
CA MET A 205 8.70 3.14 -7.52
C MET A 205 10.18 3.17 -7.15
N GLU A 206 10.52 2.54 -6.04
CA GLU A 206 11.90 2.33 -5.63
C GLU A 206 12.18 0.83 -5.56
N LEU A 207 13.28 0.41 -6.15
CA LEU A 207 13.70 -0.98 -6.22
C LEU A 207 15.05 -1.10 -5.51
N THR A 208 15.11 -1.96 -4.49
CA THR A 208 16.38 -2.31 -3.84
C THR A 208 16.85 -3.64 -4.40
N GLU A 209 18.06 -3.64 -4.95
CA GLU A 209 18.74 -4.82 -5.49
C GLU A 209 20.07 -5.08 -4.79
N GLU A 210 20.54 -6.31 -4.95
CA GLU A 210 21.89 -6.72 -4.60
C GLU A 210 22.63 -7.14 -5.87
N MET A 211 23.72 -6.43 -6.13
CA MET A 211 24.66 -6.70 -7.20
C MET A 211 25.70 -7.70 -6.66
N ILE A 212 25.59 -8.97 -7.06
CA ILE A 212 26.42 -10.08 -6.59
C ILE A 212 27.27 -10.70 -7.71
N PHE A 213 28.59 -10.65 -7.57
CA PHE A 213 29.51 -11.35 -8.46
C PHE A 213 29.78 -12.77 -7.95
N ASP A 214 29.35 -13.77 -8.73
CA ASP A 214 29.57 -15.19 -8.45
C ASP A 214 30.92 -15.63 -9.03
N LYS A 215 31.85 -16.01 -8.14
CA LYS A 215 33.22 -16.41 -8.50
C LYS A 215 33.28 -17.76 -9.24
N LYS A 216 32.31 -18.66 -9.04
CA LYS A 216 32.31 -19.98 -9.70
C LYS A 216 31.88 -19.88 -11.15
N ARG A 217 30.95 -18.98 -11.45
CA ARG A 217 30.37 -18.82 -12.79
C ARG A 217 30.95 -17.62 -13.54
N SER A 218 31.77 -16.80 -12.88
CA SER A 218 32.30 -15.53 -13.40
C SER A 218 31.19 -14.68 -14.04
N ARG A 219 30.12 -14.46 -13.27
CA ARG A 219 28.92 -13.75 -13.74
C ARG A 219 28.40 -12.81 -12.67
N MET A 220 27.98 -11.63 -13.13
CA MET A 220 27.31 -10.62 -12.33
C MET A 220 25.80 -10.90 -12.31
N TYR A 221 25.23 -11.15 -11.12
CA TYR A 221 23.79 -11.27 -10.89
C TYR A 221 23.18 -10.05 -10.19
N HIS A 222 22.24 -9.40 -10.87
CA HIS A 222 21.36 -8.38 -10.31
C HIS A 222 20.17 -9.05 -9.64
N GLN A 223 20.15 -9.09 -8.31
CA GLN A 223 19.07 -9.71 -7.56
C GLN A 223 18.19 -8.68 -6.89
N ILE A 224 16.96 -8.56 -7.38
CA ILE A 224 15.96 -7.67 -6.78
C ILE A 224 15.51 -8.26 -5.44
N LYS A 225 15.55 -7.45 -4.38
CA LYS A 225 15.20 -7.85 -3.01
C LYS A 225 13.82 -7.33 -2.63
N THR A 226 13.61 -6.02 -2.79
CA THR A 226 12.37 -5.33 -2.43
C THR A 226 11.98 -4.31 -3.48
N VAL A 227 10.68 -4.06 -3.55
CA VAL A 227 10.09 -3.01 -4.39
C VAL A 227 9.17 -2.18 -3.50
N SER A 228 9.33 -0.87 -3.50
CA SER A 228 8.56 0.08 -2.72
C SER A 228 7.77 1.00 -3.64
N LEU A 229 6.51 1.26 -3.28
CA LEU A 229 5.68 2.26 -3.98
C LEU A 229 5.83 3.60 -3.26
N LYS A 230 6.16 4.65 -4.02
CA LYS A 230 6.25 6.02 -3.51
C LYS A 230 5.14 6.88 -4.10
N LEU A 231 4.57 7.71 -3.25
CA LEU A 231 3.69 8.79 -3.66
C LEU A 231 4.56 10.00 -4.04
N PRO A 232 4.47 10.49 -5.28
CA PRO A 232 5.25 11.64 -5.73
C PRO A 232 4.87 12.93 -4.99
N SER A 233 5.87 13.78 -4.76
CA SER A 233 5.69 15.12 -4.18
C SER A 233 4.97 16.08 -5.14
N THR A 234 5.10 15.87 -6.45
CA THR A 234 4.52 16.75 -7.48
C THR A 234 3.01 16.58 -7.67
N LEU A 235 2.39 15.64 -6.96
CA LEU A 235 0.95 15.42 -7.05
C LEU A 235 0.19 16.49 -6.26
N LYS A 236 -0.81 17.12 -6.87
CA LYS A 236 -1.60 18.19 -6.23
C LYS A 236 -2.36 17.74 -4.99
N ASP A 237 -2.83 16.49 -4.99
CA ASP A 237 -3.62 15.94 -3.88
C ASP A 237 -2.73 15.48 -2.70
N ASN A 238 -1.39 15.49 -2.87
CA ASN A 238 -0.46 15.18 -1.80
C ASN A 238 -0.22 16.41 -0.92
N THR A 239 -1.05 16.54 0.12
CA THR A 239 -0.99 17.66 1.09
C THR A 239 0.38 17.82 1.75
N SER A 240 1.17 16.75 1.86
CA SER A 240 2.48 16.80 2.53
C SER A 240 3.57 17.46 1.69
N GLY A 241 3.40 17.57 0.36
CA GLY A 241 4.41 18.15 -0.55
C GLY A 241 5.76 17.42 -0.59
N LEU A 242 5.89 16.30 0.14
CA LEU A 242 7.08 15.47 0.26
C LEU A 242 6.79 14.09 -0.34
N GLU A 243 7.85 13.41 -0.78
CA GLU A 243 7.75 12.02 -1.20
C GLU A 243 7.36 11.14 0.00
N LYS A 244 6.25 10.41 -0.14
CA LYS A 244 5.75 9.52 0.91
C LYS A 244 5.87 8.07 0.45
N THR A 245 6.63 7.25 1.18
CA THR A 245 6.64 5.80 0.95
C THR A 245 5.31 5.20 1.41
N ILE A 246 4.59 4.54 0.49
CA ILE A 246 3.30 3.91 0.79
C ILE A 246 3.53 2.60 1.52
N ALA A 247 4.31 1.72 0.90
CA ALA A 247 4.66 0.41 1.40
C ALA A 247 5.82 -0.18 0.59
N THR A 248 6.58 -1.04 1.25
CA THR A 248 7.64 -1.87 0.68
C THR A 248 7.17 -3.32 0.60
N PHE A 249 7.55 -4.02 -0.47
CA PHE A 249 7.14 -5.38 -0.76
C PHE A 249 8.36 -6.26 -1.03
N LYS A 250 8.30 -7.51 -0.57
CA LYS A 250 9.33 -8.50 -0.88
C LYS A 250 9.17 -8.98 -2.32
N TYR A 251 10.25 -8.95 -3.10
CA TYR A 251 10.18 -9.27 -4.53
C TYR A 251 9.75 -10.73 -4.79
N SER A 252 10.21 -11.67 -3.96
CA SER A 252 9.80 -13.08 -4.09
C SER A 252 8.28 -13.30 -3.98
N ASP A 253 7.59 -12.49 -3.19
CA ASP A 253 6.14 -12.60 -3.00
C ASP A 253 5.38 -11.84 -4.10
N LEU A 254 5.93 -10.71 -4.57
CA LEU A 254 5.43 -10.04 -5.78
C LEU A 254 5.45 -10.96 -7.01
N VAL A 255 6.51 -11.74 -7.20
CA VAL A 255 6.58 -12.70 -8.30
C VAL A 255 5.45 -13.72 -8.22
N LYS A 256 5.12 -14.24 -7.03
CA LYS A 256 3.98 -15.16 -6.86
C LYS A 256 2.67 -14.49 -7.25
N VAL A 257 2.45 -13.25 -6.83
CA VAL A 257 1.25 -12.47 -7.18
C VAL A 257 1.16 -12.26 -8.69
N PHE A 258 2.25 -11.87 -9.35
CA PHE A 258 2.27 -11.65 -10.79
C PHE A 258 2.03 -12.93 -11.59
N ARG A 259 2.57 -14.06 -11.13
CA ARG A 259 2.33 -15.38 -11.74
C ARG A 259 0.90 -15.87 -11.54
N ASN A 260 0.31 -15.62 -10.38
CA ASN A 260 -1.07 -16.01 -10.07
C ASN A 260 -2.12 -15.14 -10.79
N ASN A 261 -1.76 -13.92 -11.19
CA ASN A 261 -2.65 -12.96 -11.84
C ASN A 261 -2.19 -12.60 -13.28
N PRO A 262 -2.07 -13.56 -14.20
CA PRO A 262 -1.49 -13.32 -15.53
C PRO A 262 -2.35 -12.38 -16.40
N GLN A 263 -3.64 -12.23 -16.10
CA GLN A 263 -4.52 -11.34 -16.85
C GLN A 263 -4.33 -9.85 -16.51
N GLN A 264 -3.89 -9.54 -15.28
CA GLN A 264 -3.68 -8.17 -14.82
C GLN A 264 -2.19 -7.80 -14.84
N ALA A 265 -1.31 -8.73 -14.49
CA ALA A 265 0.13 -8.54 -14.44
C ALA A 265 0.81 -8.75 -15.81
N ILE A 266 0.46 -7.91 -16.78
CA ILE A 266 0.97 -7.98 -18.16
C ILE A 266 1.95 -6.85 -18.42
N TRP A 267 3.10 -7.20 -18.99
CA TRP A 267 4.01 -6.26 -19.63
C TRP A 267 3.72 -6.23 -21.13
N PHE A 268 3.32 -5.07 -21.63
CA PHE A 268 2.93 -4.89 -23.03
C PHE A 268 4.14 -4.66 -23.93
N ASN A 269 4.43 -5.62 -24.80
CA ASN A 269 5.46 -5.44 -25.81
C ASN A 269 4.98 -4.48 -26.92
N ALA A 270 5.49 -3.25 -26.93
CA ALA A 270 5.13 -2.23 -27.91
C ALA A 270 5.57 -2.56 -29.36
N GLN A 271 6.50 -3.51 -29.54
CA GLN A 271 6.98 -3.94 -30.86
C GLN A 271 6.22 -5.14 -31.41
N ASN A 272 5.59 -5.94 -30.54
CA ASN A 272 4.88 -7.15 -30.93
C ASN A 272 3.72 -7.46 -29.98
N ASP A 273 2.50 -7.14 -30.43
CA ASP A 273 1.28 -7.31 -29.64
C ASP A 273 0.96 -8.78 -29.32
N ALA A 274 1.45 -9.73 -30.12
CA ALA A 274 1.20 -11.15 -29.90
C ALA A 274 2.06 -11.75 -28.78
N GLN A 275 3.13 -11.06 -28.36
CA GLN A 275 4.12 -11.56 -27.40
C GLN A 275 4.22 -10.65 -26.17
N HIS A 276 3.10 -10.34 -25.56
CA HIS A 276 3.09 -9.77 -24.21
C HIS A 276 3.71 -10.76 -23.21
N LYS A 277 4.40 -10.23 -22.20
CA LYS A 277 5.07 -11.03 -21.15
C LYS A 277 4.39 -10.82 -19.81
N ASN A 278 4.64 -11.70 -18.86
CA ASN A 278 4.24 -11.46 -17.48
C ASN A 278 5.16 -10.38 -16.85
N LEU A 279 4.65 -9.57 -15.92
CA LEU A 279 5.47 -8.59 -15.20
C LEU A 279 6.67 -9.24 -14.49
N ALA A 280 6.52 -10.42 -13.90
CA ALA A 280 7.63 -11.13 -13.27
C ALA A 280 8.78 -11.43 -14.25
N ASP A 281 8.45 -11.85 -15.47
CA ASP A 281 9.44 -12.08 -16.53
C ASP A 281 10.08 -10.78 -16.99
N ALA A 282 9.31 -9.69 -17.05
CA ALA A 282 9.82 -8.38 -17.44
C ALA A 282 10.84 -7.84 -16.44
N PHE A 283 10.62 -8.00 -15.13
CA PHE A 283 11.61 -7.63 -14.12
C PHE A 283 12.84 -8.54 -14.15
N GLU A 284 12.68 -9.84 -14.39
CA GLU A 284 13.81 -10.77 -14.52
C GLU A 284 14.68 -10.49 -15.75
N LEU A 285 14.06 -10.09 -16.87
CA LEU A 285 14.74 -9.69 -18.11
C LEU A 285 15.19 -8.23 -18.10
N TRP A 286 14.98 -7.50 -16.99
CA TRP A 286 15.34 -6.09 -16.84
C TRP A 286 14.73 -5.18 -17.92
N LEU A 287 13.47 -5.42 -18.30
CA LEU A 287 12.74 -4.64 -19.31
C LEU A 287 12.14 -3.35 -18.72
N PHE A 288 12.93 -2.61 -17.96
CA PHE A 288 12.58 -1.31 -17.38
C PHE A 288 13.80 -0.41 -17.31
N ASN A 289 13.57 0.90 -17.40
CA ASN A 289 14.56 1.92 -17.14
C ASN A 289 14.51 2.38 -15.69
N SER A 290 15.67 2.67 -15.11
CA SER A 290 15.82 3.11 -13.73
C SER A 290 17.11 3.89 -13.54
N TYR A 291 17.15 4.75 -12.53
CA TYR A 291 18.36 5.45 -12.13
C TYR A 291 18.72 5.13 -10.68
N ILE A 292 20.01 5.18 -10.35
CA ILE A 292 20.50 4.86 -9.02
C ILE A 292 20.21 6.04 -8.08
N THR A 293 19.52 5.79 -6.98
CA THR A 293 19.27 6.81 -5.94
C THR A 293 20.22 6.67 -4.78
N LYS A 294 20.57 5.43 -4.42
CA LYS A 294 21.44 5.13 -3.28
C LYS A 294 22.29 3.92 -3.58
N VAL A 295 23.54 3.99 -3.14
CA VAL A 295 24.45 2.86 -3.10
C VAL A 295 24.84 2.62 -1.65
N SER A 296 24.99 1.36 -1.26
CA SER A 296 25.41 0.98 0.08
C SER A 296 26.66 1.76 0.50
N ASN A 297 26.48 2.63 1.49
CA ASN A 297 27.49 3.49 2.08
C ASN A 297 27.43 3.39 3.61
N PRO A 298 28.52 3.71 4.33
CA PRO A 298 28.53 3.67 5.80
C PRO A 298 27.52 4.61 6.46
N ALA A 299 27.27 5.76 5.84
CA ALA A 299 26.35 6.77 6.37
C ALA A 299 24.86 6.44 6.10
N GLY A 300 24.56 5.58 5.13
CA GLY A 300 23.20 5.24 4.74
C GLY A 300 22.48 6.30 3.90
N ASP A 301 23.17 7.36 3.49
CA ASP A 301 22.57 8.48 2.75
C ASP A 301 22.30 8.14 1.27
N ASP A 302 21.37 8.86 0.66
CA ASP A 302 21.16 8.84 -0.77
C ASP A 302 22.21 9.72 -1.50
N LEU A 303 22.32 9.54 -2.81
CA LEU A 303 23.28 10.29 -3.62
C LEU A 303 22.94 11.79 -3.66
N ALA A 304 21.67 12.17 -3.54
CA ALA A 304 21.28 13.57 -3.51
C ALA A 304 21.77 14.29 -2.24
N SER A 305 21.61 13.67 -1.07
CA SER A 305 22.13 14.18 0.20
C SER A 305 23.66 14.19 0.21
N GLN A 306 24.30 13.12 -0.28
CA GLN A 306 25.75 12.99 -0.29
C GLN A 306 26.45 14.03 -1.16
N TYR A 307 25.86 14.38 -2.32
CA TYR A 307 26.46 15.30 -3.29
C TYR A 307 25.85 16.72 -3.25
N GLY A 308 25.02 17.01 -2.24
CA GLY A 308 24.58 18.37 -1.91
C GLY A 308 23.48 18.95 -2.79
N GLY A 309 22.61 18.12 -3.38
CA GLY A 309 21.43 18.58 -4.13
C GLY A 309 20.93 17.60 -5.19
N GLU A 310 19.70 17.80 -5.67
CA GLU A 310 19.03 16.90 -6.63
C GLU A 310 19.75 16.84 -7.99
N ARG A 311 20.16 18.00 -8.54
CA ARG A 311 20.87 18.05 -9.82
C ARG A 311 22.22 17.33 -9.75
N GLN A 312 22.97 17.56 -8.68
CA GLN A 312 24.24 16.91 -8.42
C GLN A 312 24.04 15.42 -8.16
N GLY A 313 22.98 15.04 -7.43
CA GLY A 313 22.59 13.66 -7.20
C GLY A 313 22.32 12.89 -8.50
N LEU A 314 21.65 13.51 -9.48
CA LEU A 314 21.42 12.89 -10.79
C LEU A 314 22.71 12.68 -11.59
N LEU A 315 23.62 13.64 -11.55
CA LEU A 315 24.94 13.51 -12.19
C LEU A 315 25.78 12.43 -11.47
N ALA A 316 25.77 12.43 -10.15
CA ALA A 316 26.42 11.41 -9.34
C ALA A 316 25.82 10.02 -9.57
N ALA A 317 24.51 9.91 -9.82
CA ALA A 317 23.86 8.65 -10.18
C ALA A 317 24.38 8.08 -11.49
N GLN A 318 24.57 8.93 -12.51
CA GLN A 318 25.16 8.52 -13.80
C GLN A 318 26.63 8.12 -13.65
N GLN A 319 27.41 8.91 -12.90
CA GLN A 319 28.81 8.59 -12.60
C GLN A 319 28.92 7.27 -11.84
N THR A 320 28.14 7.11 -10.77
CA THR A 320 28.12 5.88 -9.96
C THR A 320 27.71 4.67 -10.81
N ALA A 321 26.79 4.83 -11.76
CA ALA A 321 26.44 3.76 -12.69
C ALA A 321 27.62 3.39 -13.60
N ALA A 322 28.36 4.37 -14.13
CA ALA A 322 29.56 4.14 -14.91
C ALA A 322 30.65 3.44 -14.09
N ASP A 323 30.93 3.96 -12.89
CA ASP A 323 31.92 3.39 -11.95
C ASP A 323 31.59 1.94 -11.59
N LEU A 324 30.31 1.59 -11.44
CA LEU A 324 29.88 0.22 -11.16
C LEU A 324 30.10 -0.71 -12.35
N VAL A 325 29.92 -0.24 -13.58
CA VAL A 325 30.20 -1.00 -14.80
C VAL A 325 31.71 -1.18 -14.99
N GLU A 326 32.50 -0.14 -14.75
CA GLU A 326 33.97 -0.24 -14.76
C GLU A 326 34.47 -1.21 -13.68
N TYR A 327 33.88 -1.14 -12.49
CA TYR A 327 34.19 -2.07 -11.42
C TYR A 327 33.81 -3.51 -11.78
N GLU A 328 32.65 -3.73 -12.41
CA GLU A 328 32.27 -5.04 -12.95
C GLU A 328 33.31 -5.53 -13.96
N TYR A 329 33.72 -4.70 -14.91
CA TYR A 329 34.77 -5.06 -15.87
C TYR A 329 36.08 -5.44 -15.18
N SER A 330 36.48 -4.69 -14.14
CA SER A 330 37.69 -4.99 -13.37
C SER A 330 37.62 -6.38 -12.71
N LEU A 331 36.47 -6.77 -12.16
CA LEU A 331 36.27 -8.08 -11.53
C LEU A 331 36.41 -9.25 -12.52
N TRP A 332 36.20 -9.01 -13.81
CA TRP A 332 36.31 -10.04 -14.85
C TRP A 332 37.75 -10.17 -15.39
N SER A 333 38.61 -9.20 -15.11
CA SER A 333 40.01 -9.21 -15.55
C SER A 333 40.96 -9.97 -14.61
N PHE A 334 40.49 -10.34 -13.41
CA PHE A 334 41.26 -11.06 -12.38
C PHE A 334 41.15 -12.58 -12.51
#